data_AF-A0AAQ4E3J7-F1
#
_entry.id   AF-A0AAQ4E3J7-F1
#
_cell.length_a   1.000
_cell.length_b   1.000
_cell.length_c   1.000
_cell.angle_alpha   90.00
_cell.angle_beta   90.00
_cell.angle_gamma   90.00
#
_symmetry.space_group_name_H-M   'P 1'
#
loop_
_entity.id
_entity.type
_entity.pdbx_description
1 polymer ?
#
loop_
_entity_poly.entity_id
_entity_poly.type
_entity_poly.pdbx_seq_one_letter_code
_entity_poly.pdbx_strand_id
1 'polypeptide(L)'
;MTYLDHKIFIAIRSEEFLGQAWMKPEKATKAPHILLMTRRFNDVSRLVVSEIMRCPEMSKRVTIIDKWSAVADICRCLHNFNGVLQICAAFMNSSVFRLKKTWEKVSKTTKQTIDKLQALVSADGRFRNMRDALHRCDPPCIPYLGMYLTDLSFIEEGTPNFTEEGLLNFSKMRM
;
A
#
# COMPACT_ATOMS: atom_id res chain seq x y z
N MET A 1 11.35 -5.36 7.11
CA MET A 1 10.28 -4.48 6.57
C MET A 1 8.96 -4.76 7.26
N THR A 2 8.41 -5.97 7.10
CA THR A 2 7.15 -6.43 7.71
C THR A 2 6.98 -6.12 9.18
N TYR A 3 8.00 -6.36 10.02
CA TYR A 3 7.92 -6.05 11.46
C TYR A 3 7.62 -4.58 11.76
N LEU A 4 8.25 -3.65 11.05
CA LEU A 4 8.05 -2.21 11.24
C LEU A 4 6.67 -1.78 10.73
N ASP A 5 6.27 -2.29 9.56
CA ASP A 5 4.95 -1.99 8.99
C ASP A 5 3.83 -2.52 9.90
N HIS A 6 4.01 -3.73 10.46
CA HIS A 6 3.07 -4.33 11.41
C HIS A 6 2.97 -3.50 12.69
N LYS A 7 4.11 -3.08 13.26
CA LYS A 7 4.14 -2.24 14.47
C LYS A 7 3.37 -0.93 14.30
N ILE A 8 3.49 -0.30 13.14
CA ILE A 8 2.74 0.93 12.84
C ILE A 8 1.26 0.59 12.65
N PHE A 9 0.95 -0.47 11.90
CA PHE A 9 -0.42 -0.88 11.60
C PHE A 9 -1.23 -1.19 12.87
N ILE A 10 -0.68 -1.97 13.81
CA ILE A 10 -1.37 -2.32 15.06
C ILE A 10 -1.49 -1.15 16.05
N ALA A 11 -0.74 -0.06 15.82
CA ALA A 11 -0.82 1.15 16.65
C ALA A 11 -1.96 2.09 16.21
N ILE A 12 -2.56 1.86 15.04
CA ILE A 12 -3.68 2.67 14.55
C ILE A 12 -4.90 2.37 15.40
N ARG A 13 -5.44 3.42 16.03
CA ARG A 13 -6.66 3.29 16.83
C ARG A 13 -7.91 3.43 15.97
N SER A 14 -9.00 2.80 16.37
CA SER A 14 -10.31 2.87 15.71
C SER A 14 -10.77 4.30 15.46
N GLU A 15 -10.53 5.20 16.40
CA GLU A 15 -11.00 6.59 16.33
C GLU A 15 -10.32 7.37 15.20
N GLU A 16 -9.13 6.94 14.77
CA GLU A 16 -8.42 7.57 13.64
C GLU A 16 -9.16 7.35 12.30
N PHE A 17 -10.03 6.34 12.23
CA PHE A 17 -10.83 6.03 11.04
C PHE A 17 -12.18 6.78 10.97
N LEU A 18 -12.57 7.50 12.02
CA LEU A 18 -13.89 8.13 12.09
C LEU A 18 -13.90 9.50 11.42
N GLY A 19 -14.99 9.82 10.69
CA GLY A 19 -15.23 11.17 10.15
C GLY A 19 -14.16 11.66 9.17
N GLN A 20 -13.49 10.73 8.48
CA GLN A 20 -12.37 11.01 7.58
C GLN A 20 -11.25 11.83 8.25
N ALA A 21 -10.92 11.53 9.51
CA ALA A 21 -9.97 12.32 10.31
C ALA A 21 -8.63 12.55 9.61
N TRP A 22 -8.14 11.60 8.80
CA TRP A 22 -6.89 11.71 8.03
C TRP A 22 -6.94 12.75 6.89
N MET A 23 -8.12 13.21 6.49
CA MET A 23 -8.32 14.24 5.46
C MET A 23 -8.53 15.65 6.02
N LYS A 24 -8.79 15.78 7.33
CA LYS A 24 -9.10 17.07 7.97
C LYS A 24 -7.82 17.85 8.34
N PRO A 25 -7.91 19.17 8.60
CA PRO A 25 -6.76 19.98 9.01
C PRO A 25 -6.06 19.44 10.26
N GLU A 26 -6.80 18.91 11.23
CA GLU A 26 -6.28 18.36 12.49
C GLU A 26 -5.79 16.90 12.38
N LYS A 27 -5.61 16.38 11.16
CA LYS A 27 -5.17 14.99 10.92
C LYS A 27 -3.92 14.57 11.70
N ALA A 28 -3.00 15.50 11.97
CA ALA A 28 -1.77 15.23 12.71
C ALA A 28 -2.03 14.80 14.16
N THR A 29 -3.10 15.29 14.78
CA THR A 29 -3.49 14.93 16.14
C THR A 29 -4.59 13.86 16.17
N LYS A 30 -5.52 13.90 15.21
CA LYS A 30 -6.67 12.98 15.15
C LYS A 30 -6.36 11.63 14.48
N ALA A 31 -5.41 11.56 13.55
CA ALA A 31 -5.07 10.34 12.83
C ALA A 31 -3.54 10.14 12.68
N PRO A 32 -2.75 10.25 13.77
CA PRO A 32 -1.29 10.25 13.71
C PRO A 32 -0.70 8.95 13.13
N HIS A 33 -1.26 7.78 13.43
CA HIS A 33 -0.74 6.49 12.98
C HIS A 33 -1.15 6.17 11.54
N ILE A 34 -2.33 6.61 11.10
CA ILE A 34 -2.71 6.57 9.68
C ILE A 34 -1.71 7.39 8.84
N LEU A 35 -1.37 8.60 9.30
CA LEU A 35 -0.37 9.44 8.64
C LEU A 35 1.03 8.81 8.70
N LEU A 36 1.40 8.19 9.82
CA LEU A 36 2.66 7.47 9.95
C LEU A 36 2.74 6.29 8.97
N MET A 37 1.67 5.52 8.82
CA MET A 37 1.60 4.41 7.87
C MET A 37 1.71 4.90 6.41
N THR A 38 1.04 6.02 6.10
CA THR A 38 1.14 6.68 4.79
C THR A 38 2.55 7.20 4.53
N ARG A 39 3.17 7.83 5.52
CA ARG A 39 4.57 8.29 5.42
C ARG A 39 5.51 7.10 5.21
N ARG A 40 5.35 6.04 5.99
CA ARG A 40 6.13 4.80 5.90
C ARG A 40 6.05 4.19 4.51
N PHE A 41 4.85 4.13 3.92
CA PHE A 41 4.66 3.66 2.55
C PHE A 41 5.52 4.43 1.55
N ASN A 42 5.45 5.76 1.62
CA ASN A 42 6.21 6.63 0.72
C ASN A 42 7.72 6.57 0.96
N ASP A 43 8.15 6.47 2.22
CA ASP A 43 9.57 6.34 2.57
C ASP A 43 10.18 5.04 2.02
N VAL A 44 9.48 3.91 2.14
CA VAL A 44 9.96 2.63 1.58
C VAL A 44 10.01 2.69 0.06
N SER A 45 8.94 3.18 -0.60
CA SER A 45 8.93 3.27 -2.06
C SER A 45 10.04 4.19 -2.57
N ARG A 46 10.26 5.36 -1.93
CA ARG A 46 11.38 6.26 -2.25
C ARG A 46 12.74 5.64 -1.99
N LEU A 47 12.90 4.84 -0.94
CA LEU A 47 14.16 4.13 -0.65
C LEU A 47 14.52 3.22 -1.82
N VAL A 48 13.58 2.39 -2.29
CA VAL A 48 13.80 1.48 -3.43
C VAL A 48 14.14 2.26 -4.70
N VAL A 49 13.37 3.31 -5.02
CA VAL A 49 13.66 4.19 -6.17
C VAL A 49 15.07 4.78 -6.05
N SER A 50 15.43 5.29 -4.87
CA SER A 50 16.73 5.93 -4.64
C SER A 50 17.90 4.95 -4.75
N GLU A 51 17.76 3.72 -4.25
CA GLU A 51 18.79 2.67 -4.36
C GLU A 51 19.05 2.31 -5.83
N ILE A 52 18.00 2.17 -6.64
CA ILE A 52 18.12 1.89 -8.08
C ILE A 52 18.74 3.08 -8.83
N MET A 53 18.23 4.29 -8.59
CA MET A 53 18.60 5.49 -9.36
C MET A 53 20.00 6.01 -9.02
N ARG A 54 20.48 5.79 -7.80
CA ARG A 54 21.84 6.20 -7.40
C ARG A 54 22.93 5.26 -7.91
N CYS A 55 22.57 4.11 -8.47
CA CYS A 55 23.52 3.13 -8.95
C CYS A 55 23.92 3.41 -10.42
N PRO A 56 25.17 3.83 -10.71
CA PRO A 56 25.59 4.19 -12.07
C PRO A 56 25.74 2.95 -12.97
N GLU A 57 26.20 1.84 -12.40
CA GLU A 57 26.46 0.59 -13.13
C GLU A 57 25.17 -0.19 -13.41
N MET A 58 24.92 -0.50 -14.69
CA MET A 58 23.70 -1.20 -15.11
C MET A 58 23.60 -2.61 -14.53
N SER A 59 24.71 -3.35 -14.46
CA SER A 59 24.75 -4.70 -13.87
C SER A 59 24.31 -4.68 -12.41
N LYS A 60 24.82 -3.74 -11.62
CA LYS A 60 24.43 -3.53 -10.22
C LYS A 60 22.98 -3.10 -10.08
N ARG A 61 22.46 -2.23 -10.97
CA ARG A 61 21.01 -1.90 -10.99
C ARG A 61 20.13 -3.13 -11.18
N VAL A 62 20.52 -4.04 -12.08
CA VAL A 62 19.78 -5.31 -12.28
C VAL A 62 19.77 -6.12 -10.99
N THR A 63 20.92 -6.27 -10.31
CA THR A 63 21.00 -6.96 -9.01
C THR A 63 20.12 -6.32 -7.94
N ILE A 64 20.04 -4.98 -7.90
CA ILE A 64 19.16 -4.26 -6.96
C ILE A 64 17.68 -4.55 -7.26
N ILE A 65 17.27 -4.55 -8.53
CA ILE A 65 15.90 -4.90 -8.94
C ILE A 65 15.58 -6.35 -8.57
N ASP A 66 16.49 -7.29 -8.84
CA ASP A 66 16.32 -8.70 -8.48
C ASP A 66 16.15 -8.87 -6.97
N LYS A 67 16.98 -8.21 -6.17
CA LYS A 67 16.89 -8.18 -4.71
C LYS A 67 15.53 -7.65 -4.24
N TRP A 68 15.09 -6.50 -4.72
CA TRP A 68 13.82 -5.91 -4.30
C TRP A 68 12.62 -6.73 -4.77
N SER A 69 12.69 -7.39 -5.92
CA SER A 69 11.69 -8.36 -6.38
C SER A 69 11.57 -9.54 -5.41
N ALA A 70 12.70 -10.10 -4.97
CA ALA A 70 12.72 -11.17 -3.97
C ALA A 70 12.16 -10.71 -2.62
N VAL A 71 12.51 -9.49 -2.16
CA VAL A 71 11.95 -8.90 -0.93
C VAL A 71 10.43 -8.74 -1.04
N ALA A 72 9.92 -8.31 -2.20
CA ALA A 72 8.49 -8.17 -2.43
C ALA A 72 7.76 -9.53 -2.40
N ASP A 73 8.34 -10.58 -2.99
CA ASP A 73 7.75 -11.92 -2.91
C ASP A 73 7.78 -12.49 -1.48
N ILE A 74 8.85 -12.25 -0.71
CA ILE A 74 8.88 -12.57 0.72
C ILE A 74 7.78 -11.81 1.48
N CYS A 75 7.53 -10.54 1.15
CA CYS A 75 6.43 -9.78 1.76
C CYS A 75 5.07 -10.39 1.44
N ARG A 76 4.87 -10.87 0.21
CA ARG A 76 3.66 -11.63 -0.17
C ARG A 76 3.50 -12.88 0.68
N CYS A 77 4.56 -13.68 0.85
CA CYS A 77 4.54 -14.88 1.69
C CYS A 77 4.26 -14.59 3.17
N LEU A 78 4.65 -13.41 3.66
CA LEU A 78 4.37 -12.94 5.02
C LEU A 78 3.05 -12.18 5.14
N HIS A 79 2.19 -12.23 4.12
CA HIS A 79 0.91 -11.51 4.05
C HIS A 79 1.03 -9.99 4.29
N ASN A 80 2.19 -9.41 3.97
CA ASN A 80 2.43 -7.97 4.00
C ASN A 80 2.13 -7.35 2.63
N PHE A 81 0.85 -7.23 2.31
CA PHE A 81 0.39 -6.66 1.03
C PHE A 81 0.77 -5.19 0.88
N ASN A 82 0.85 -4.44 2.00
CA ASN A 82 1.40 -3.09 2.01
C ASN A 82 2.85 -3.04 1.50
N GLY A 83 3.70 -3.94 1.99
CA GLY A 83 5.10 -4.07 1.56
C GLY A 83 5.25 -4.48 0.10
N VAL A 84 4.39 -5.37 -0.40
CA VAL A 84 4.35 -5.71 -1.83
C VAL A 84 4.07 -4.46 -2.66
N LEU A 85 3.02 -3.71 -2.31
CA LEU A 85 2.63 -2.51 -3.06
C LEU A 85 3.69 -1.39 -2.97
N GLN A 86 4.36 -1.20 -1.82
CA GLN A 86 5.45 -0.23 -1.68
C GLN A 86 6.56 -0.45 -2.73
N ILE A 87 6.96 -1.70 -2.93
CA ILE A 87 8.03 -2.09 -3.86
C ILE A 87 7.52 -2.05 -5.31
N CYS A 88 6.33 -2.58 -5.58
CA CYS A 88 5.73 -2.49 -6.91
C CYS A 88 5.56 -1.03 -7.37
N ALA A 89 5.12 -0.13 -6.48
CA ALA A 89 5.03 1.29 -6.75
C ALA A 89 6.39 1.92 -7.07
N ALA A 90 7.46 1.46 -6.43
CA ALA A 90 8.81 1.92 -6.73
C ALA A 90 9.27 1.49 -8.14
N PHE A 91 8.96 0.26 -8.56
CA PHE A 91 9.25 -0.21 -9.92
C PHE A 91 8.45 0.53 -11.00
N MET A 92 7.22 0.93 -10.69
CA MET A 92 6.35 1.71 -11.57
C MET A 92 6.63 3.22 -11.53
N ASN A 93 7.48 3.69 -10.61
CA ASN A 93 7.92 5.08 -10.59
C ASN A 93 8.56 5.43 -11.94
N SER A 94 8.17 6.56 -12.53
CA SER A 94 8.61 6.96 -13.88
C SER A 94 10.13 6.99 -14.03
N SER A 95 10.88 7.36 -12.98
CA SER A 95 12.35 7.36 -12.97
C SER A 95 12.95 5.97 -13.13
N VAL A 96 12.33 4.95 -12.53
CA VAL A 96 12.77 3.55 -12.63
C VAL A 96 12.22 2.89 -13.90
N PHE A 97 10.94 3.08 -14.20
CA PHE A 97 10.25 2.45 -15.33
C PHE A 97 10.84 2.83 -16.70
N ARG A 98 11.44 4.03 -16.81
CA ARG A 98 12.08 4.51 -18.05
C ARG A 98 13.43 3.85 -18.36
N LEU A 99 14.04 3.12 -17.43
CA LEU A 99 15.38 2.51 -17.59
C LEU A 99 15.35 1.28 -18.50
N LYS A 100 14.90 1.42 -19.77
CA LYS A 100 14.62 0.29 -20.69
C LYS A 100 15.79 -0.69 -20.84
N LYS A 101 17.01 -0.20 -21.05
CA LYS A 101 18.22 -1.03 -21.13
C LYS A 101 18.50 -1.86 -19.86
N THR A 102 18.15 -1.31 -18.69
CA THR A 102 18.30 -2.05 -17.42
C THR A 102 17.23 -3.14 -17.34
N TRP A 103 15.97 -2.80 -17.62
CA TRP A 103 14.85 -3.76 -17.64
C TRP A 103 15.06 -4.89 -18.65
N GLU A 104 15.64 -4.63 -19.82
CA GLU A 104 16.01 -5.66 -20.81
C GLU A 104 16.93 -6.73 -20.21
N LYS A 105 17.87 -6.33 -19.34
CA LYS A 105 18.83 -7.22 -18.69
C LYS A 105 18.30 -7.93 -17.44
N VAL A 106 17.19 -7.49 -16.87
CA VAL A 106 16.51 -8.21 -15.78
C VAL A 106 16.03 -9.56 -16.28
N SER A 107 16.27 -10.61 -15.49
CA SER A 107 15.97 -11.99 -15.86
C SER A 107 14.47 -12.20 -16.13
N LYS A 108 14.14 -13.16 -17.01
CA LYS A 108 12.75 -13.52 -17.30
C LYS A 108 11.99 -13.95 -16.04
N THR A 109 12.64 -14.70 -15.16
CA THR A 109 12.08 -15.17 -13.89
C THR A 109 11.75 -14.01 -12.95
N THR A 110 12.65 -13.03 -12.82
CA THR A 110 12.41 -11.82 -12.02
C THR A 110 11.23 -11.03 -12.58
N LYS A 111 11.18 -10.82 -13.91
CA LYS A 111 10.06 -10.11 -14.56
C LYS A 111 8.72 -10.78 -14.28
N GLN A 112 8.64 -12.09 -14.45
CA GLN A 112 7.43 -12.86 -14.15
C GLN A 112 7.01 -12.75 -12.68
N THR A 113 7.97 -12.67 -11.76
CA THR A 113 7.69 -12.45 -10.33
C THR A 113 7.10 -11.06 -10.11
N ILE A 114 7.70 -10.02 -10.70
CA ILE A 114 7.21 -8.64 -10.63
C ILE A 114 5.80 -8.54 -11.22
N ASP A 115 5.54 -9.15 -12.38
CA ASP A 115 4.23 -9.12 -13.05
C ASP A 115 3.15 -9.76 -12.16
N LYS A 116 3.44 -10.90 -11.54
CA LYS A 116 2.52 -11.56 -10.58
C LYS A 116 2.23 -10.68 -9.36
N LEU A 117 3.26 -10.06 -8.80
CA LEU A 117 3.12 -9.16 -7.64
C LEU A 117 2.31 -7.91 -8.01
N GLN A 118 2.53 -7.34 -9.19
CA GLN A 118 1.76 -6.21 -9.70
C GLN A 118 0.29 -6.57 -9.93
N ALA A 119 0.01 -7.74 -10.49
CA ALA A 119 -1.36 -8.22 -10.66
C ALA A 119 -2.07 -8.40 -9.30
N LEU A 120 -1.37 -8.91 -8.28
CA LEU A 120 -1.90 -9.05 -6.92
C LEU A 120 -2.30 -7.69 -6.32
N VAL A 121 -1.48 -6.65 -6.52
CA VAL A 121 -1.67 -5.33 -5.91
C VAL A 121 -2.26 -4.28 -6.85
N SER A 122 -2.78 -4.69 -8.00
CA SER A 122 -3.37 -3.78 -8.99
C SER A 122 -4.53 -2.99 -8.38
N ALA A 123 -4.65 -1.71 -8.75
CA ALA A 123 -5.77 -0.86 -8.35
C ALA A 123 -7.08 -1.22 -9.09
N ASP A 124 -7.03 -2.06 -10.12
CA ASP A 124 -8.19 -2.48 -10.90
C ASP A 124 -9.30 -3.05 -10.02
N GLY A 125 -10.53 -2.63 -10.31
CA GLY A 125 -11.71 -3.03 -9.53
C GLY A 125 -11.62 -2.65 -8.05
N ARG A 126 -10.97 -1.50 -7.72
CA ARG A 126 -10.71 -1.04 -6.35
C ARG A 126 -9.88 -2.06 -5.55
N PHE A 127 -8.79 -2.54 -6.13
CA PHE A 127 -7.92 -3.56 -5.55
C PHE A 127 -8.56 -4.94 -5.40
N ARG A 128 -9.36 -5.39 -6.39
CA ARG A 128 -10.10 -6.65 -6.34
C ARG A 128 -9.23 -7.84 -5.93
N ASN A 129 -8.10 -8.04 -6.61
CA ASN A 129 -7.21 -9.18 -6.34
C ASN A 129 -6.61 -9.14 -4.93
N MET A 130 -6.24 -7.95 -4.44
CA MET A 130 -5.72 -7.78 -3.08
C MET A 130 -6.81 -8.03 -2.04
N ARG A 131 -8.05 -7.56 -2.29
CA ARG A 131 -9.21 -7.84 -1.41
C ARG A 131 -9.51 -9.32 -1.33
N ASP A 132 -9.53 -10.01 -2.47
CA ASP A 132 -9.76 -11.45 -2.52
C ASP A 132 -8.66 -12.22 -1.77
N ALA A 133 -7.40 -11.79 -1.90
CA ALA A 133 -6.29 -12.37 -1.17
C ALA A 133 -6.38 -12.10 0.35
N LEU A 134 -6.72 -10.88 0.76
CA LEU A 134 -6.93 -10.52 2.16
C LEU A 134 -8.10 -11.27 2.78
N HIS A 135 -9.19 -11.47 2.05
CA HIS A 135 -10.38 -12.18 2.52
C HIS A 135 -10.11 -13.67 2.81
N ARG A 136 -9.17 -14.27 2.08
CA ARG A 136 -8.75 -15.68 2.25
C ARG A 136 -7.54 -15.83 3.19
N CYS A 137 -7.04 -14.73 3.75
CA CYS A 137 -5.82 -14.72 4.54
C CYS A 137 -6.13 -14.82 6.02
N ASP A 138 -5.53 -15.81 6.68
CA ASP A 138 -5.52 -15.85 8.14
C ASP A 138 -4.50 -14.84 8.70
N PRO A 139 -4.79 -14.15 9.81
CA PRO A 139 -3.82 -13.33 10.51
C PRO A 139 -2.57 -14.14 10.93
N PRO A 140 -1.37 -13.52 10.97
CA PRO A 140 -1.11 -12.09 10.80
C PRO A 140 -1.06 -11.65 9.33
N CYS A 141 -1.61 -10.46 9.03
CA CYS A 141 -1.51 -9.82 7.73
C CYS A 141 -1.43 -8.29 7.87
N ILE A 142 -0.91 -7.62 6.83
CA ILE A 142 -0.82 -6.15 6.77
C ILE A 142 -1.43 -5.69 5.44
N PRO A 143 -2.64 -5.11 5.44
CA PRO A 143 -3.28 -4.63 4.22
C PRO A 143 -2.67 -3.31 3.74
N TYR A 144 -2.89 -2.97 2.47
CA TYR A 144 -2.71 -1.59 2.01
C TYR A 144 -3.84 -0.70 2.58
N LEU A 145 -3.48 0.17 3.51
CA LEU A 145 -4.44 0.99 4.26
C LEU A 145 -5.28 1.90 3.35
N GLY A 146 -4.67 2.46 2.29
CA GLY A 146 -5.36 3.40 1.39
C GLY A 146 -6.61 2.83 0.74
N MET A 147 -6.67 1.51 0.54
CA MET A 147 -7.85 0.81 0.04
C MET A 147 -9.06 1.00 0.97
N TYR A 148 -8.89 0.76 2.27
CA TYR A 148 -9.96 0.93 3.27
C TYR A 148 -10.28 2.40 3.52
N LEU A 149 -9.27 3.29 3.49
CA LEU A 149 -9.52 4.73 3.61
C LEU A 149 -10.38 5.26 2.47
N THR A 150 -10.19 4.77 1.24
CA THR A 150 -11.06 5.13 0.11
C THR A 150 -12.49 4.64 0.32
N ASP A 151 -12.68 3.43 0.85
CA ASP A 151 -14.03 2.91 1.14
C ASP A 151 -14.73 3.74 2.21
N LEU A 152 -14.04 4.06 3.31
CA LEU A 152 -14.57 4.90 4.38
C LEU A 152 -14.90 6.31 3.89
N SER A 153 -14.06 6.89 3.02
CA SER A 153 -14.39 8.18 2.40
C SER A 153 -15.67 8.12 1.58
N PHE A 154 -15.88 7.04 0.82
CA PHE A 154 -17.09 6.87 0.02
C PHE A 154 -18.35 6.75 0.90
N ILE A 155 -18.26 6.03 2.03
CA ILE A 155 -19.35 5.93 3.01
C ILE A 155 -19.66 7.30 3.62
N GLU A 156 -18.61 8.03 4.02
CA GLU A 156 -18.73 9.31 4.69
C GLU A 156 -19.36 10.39 3.79
N GLU A 157 -18.96 10.44 2.52
CA GLU A 157 -19.46 11.40 1.54
C GLU A 157 -20.81 11.00 0.93
N GLY A 158 -21.07 9.70 0.82
CA GLY A 158 -22.28 9.17 0.19
C GLY A 158 -23.48 9.03 1.14
N THR A 159 -23.27 9.07 2.46
CA THR A 159 -24.35 8.85 3.44
C THR A 159 -24.33 9.93 4.54
N PRO A 160 -25.44 10.63 4.80
CA PRO A 160 -25.50 11.66 5.84
C PRO A 160 -25.49 11.05 7.26
N ASN A 161 -24.91 11.80 8.21
CA ASN A 161 -24.88 11.40 9.63
C ASN A 161 -26.25 11.44 10.30
N PHE A 162 -27.16 12.27 9.79
CA PHE A 162 -28.51 12.44 10.31
C PHE A 162 -29.54 12.15 9.23
N THR A 163 -30.70 11.62 9.61
CA THR A 163 -31.87 11.49 8.75
C THR A 163 -32.47 12.86 8.46
N GLU A 164 -33.42 12.94 7.51
CA GLU A 164 -34.15 14.17 7.22
C GLU A 164 -34.93 14.70 8.45
N GLU A 165 -35.27 13.81 9.37
CA GLU A 165 -35.93 14.12 10.65
C GLU A 165 -34.96 14.59 11.74
N GLY A 166 -33.66 14.69 11.44
CA GLY A 166 -32.62 15.09 12.40
C GLY A 166 -32.19 14.00 13.38
N LEU A 167 -32.60 12.75 13.17
CA LEU A 167 -32.18 11.61 14.00
C LEU A 167 -30.84 11.04 13.54
N LEU A 168 -30.08 10.41 14.43
CA LEU A 168 -28.80 9.77 14.06
C LEU A 168 -29.04 8.63 13.05
N ASN A 169 -28.30 8.64 11.95
CA ASN A 169 -28.40 7.61 10.91
C ASN A 169 -27.63 6.35 11.30
N PHE A 170 -28.28 5.45 12.05
CA PHE A 170 -27.70 4.15 12.43
C PHE A 170 -27.41 3.22 11.25
N SER A 171 -27.99 3.46 10.07
CA SER A 171 -27.63 2.71 8.86
C SER A 171 -26.17 2.99 8.49
N LYS A 172 -25.79 4.28 8.44
CA LYS A 172 -24.40 4.71 8.23
C LYS A 172 -23.46 4.16 9.28
N MET A 173 -23.85 4.22 10.56
CA MET A 173 -22.97 3.82 11.68
C MET A 173 -22.63 2.33 11.71
N ARG A 174 -23.33 1.49 10.93
CA ARG A 174 -23.05 0.05 10.79
C ARG A 174 -22.19 -0.30 9.57
N MET A 175 -22.03 0.64 8.65
CA MET A 175 -21.22 0.47 7.43
C MET A 175 -19.74 0.64 7.75
#